data_AF-A0A821RRM2-F1
#
_entry.id   AF-A0A821RRM2-F1
#
_cell.length_a   1.000
_cell.length_b   1.000
_cell.length_c   1.000
_cell.angle_alpha   90.00
_cell.angle_beta   90.00
_cell.angle_gamma   90.00
#
_symmetry.space_group_name_H-M   'P 1'
#
loop_
_entity.id
_entity.type
_entity.pdbx_description
1 polymer ?
#
loop_
_entity_poly.entity_id
_entity_poly.type
_entity_poly.pdbx_seq_one_letter_code
_entity_poly.pdbx_strand_id
1 'polypeptide(L)'
;MRRLVDMNLAYIEHYEASNLNELSAKSYLKSDADVEQCDLILPIGLGSFIEQIVQRNHLLIQLNTIVTNINIPTDKNDPIHISTQDNRHYLSKYVLITISFGFFHCHPHDHMLTLFVCGKISTELEQQTDEEIIEQIFQCLKRIYSQIPKPTKWLVT
;
A
#
# COMPACT_ATOMS: atom_id res chain seq x y z
N MET A 1 15.68 10.32 26.08
CA MET A 1 14.69 11.27 25.53
C MET A 1 14.74 11.33 24.00
N ARG A 2 15.89 11.62 23.36
CA ARG A 2 16.02 11.65 21.88
C ARG A 2 15.42 10.45 21.15
N ARG A 3 15.78 9.22 21.53
CA ARG A 3 15.22 7.98 20.91
C ARG A 3 13.69 7.87 20.97
N LEU A 4 13.07 8.40 22.02
CA LEU A 4 11.61 8.39 22.15
C LEU A 4 10.97 9.38 21.18
N VAL A 5 11.60 10.55 20.99
CA VAL A 5 11.18 11.53 19.99
C VAL A 5 11.31 10.92 18.59
N ASP A 6 12.44 10.31 18.28
CA ASP A 6 12.68 9.66 16.98
C ASP A 6 11.63 8.57 16.68
N MET A 7 11.22 7.79 17.68
CA MET A 7 10.15 6.79 17.55
C MET A 7 8.78 7.41 17.22
N ASN A 8 8.43 8.53 17.85
CA ASN A 8 7.18 9.23 17.56
C ASN A 8 7.20 9.86 16.16
N LEU A 9 8.35 10.38 15.74
CA LEU A 9 8.55 10.92 14.41
C LEU A 9 8.41 9.83 13.34
N ALA A 10 8.99 8.64 13.55
CA ALA A 10 8.83 7.50 12.67
C ALA A 10 7.37 7.02 12.58
N TYR A 11 6.60 7.12 13.66
CA TYR A 11 5.17 6.80 13.65
C TYR A 11 4.38 7.75 12.75
N ILE A 12 4.72 9.04 12.73
CA ILE A 12 4.12 10.01 11.80
C ILE A 12 4.46 9.66 10.35
N GLU A 13 5.73 9.36 10.06
CA GLU A 13 6.16 8.94 8.72
C GLU A 13 5.45 7.66 8.27
N HIS A 14 5.15 6.75 9.21
CA HIS A 14 4.37 5.56 8.93
C HIS A 14 2.92 5.90 8.59
N TYR A 15 2.27 6.72 9.40
CA TYR A 15 0.87 7.10 9.21
C TYR A 15 0.65 7.86 7.90
N GLU A 16 1.57 8.78 7.57
CA GLU A 16 1.52 9.57 6.33
C GLU A 16 2.19 8.88 5.13
N ALA A 17 2.89 7.78 5.39
CA ALA A 17 3.69 7.04 4.41
C ALA A 17 4.59 7.92 3.53
N SER A 18 5.23 8.90 4.16
CA SER A 18 6.17 9.84 3.53
C SER A 18 7.21 10.31 4.55
N ASN A 19 8.37 10.76 4.08
CA ASN A 19 9.39 11.32 4.95
C ASN A 19 8.91 12.65 5.57
N LEU A 20 9.26 12.93 6.83
CA LEU A 20 8.84 14.17 7.50
C LEU A 20 9.23 15.46 6.76
N ASN A 21 10.35 15.44 6.05
CA ASN A 21 10.83 16.60 5.29
C ASN A 21 10.05 16.85 3.99
N GLU A 22 9.22 15.90 3.56
CA GLU A 22 8.33 16.01 2.40
C GLU A 22 6.90 16.40 2.82
N LEU A 23 6.56 16.23 4.11
CA LEU A 23 5.26 16.62 4.64
C LEU A 23 5.09 18.14 4.66
N SER A 24 3.93 18.60 4.19
CA SER A 24 3.56 20.00 4.32
C SER A 24 3.12 20.29 5.76
N ALA A 25 3.89 21.16 6.42
CA ALA A 25 3.62 21.61 7.79
C ALA A 25 2.23 22.25 7.98
N LYS A 26 1.60 22.72 6.90
CA LYS A 26 0.28 23.37 6.93
C LYS A 26 -0.89 22.39 6.82
N SER A 27 -0.72 21.27 6.11
CA SER A 27 -1.81 20.35 5.80
C SER A 27 -1.85 19.12 6.69
N TYR A 28 -0.71 18.65 7.21
CA TYR A 28 -0.65 17.46 8.05
C TYR A 28 -1.45 17.58 9.35
N LEU A 29 -1.61 18.80 9.88
CA LEU A 29 -2.36 19.05 11.12
C LEU A 29 -3.88 19.23 10.93
N LYS A 30 -4.40 19.09 9.70
CA LYS A 30 -5.86 19.02 9.51
C LYS A 30 -6.33 17.65 9.97
N SER A 31 -6.49 17.48 11.28
CA SER A 31 -7.11 16.28 11.83
C SER A 31 -8.54 16.19 11.32
N ASP A 32 -9.01 14.97 11.05
CA ASP A 32 -10.43 14.65 10.90
C ASP A 32 -11.12 14.83 12.26
N ALA A 33 -11.22 16.09 12.71
CA ALA A 33 -11.57 16.47 14.08
C ALA A 33 -12.97 16.01 14.52
N ASP A 34 -13.79 15.54 13.59
CA ASP A 34 -15.20 15.22 13.82
C ASP A 34 -15.54 13.73 13.60
N VAL A 35 -14.55 12.85 13.40
CA VAL A 35 -14.80 11.41 13.26
C VAL A 35 -14.25 10.68 14.46
N GLU A 36 -15.13 10.10 15.28
CA GLU A 36 -14.73 9.05 16.23
C GLU A 36 -14.19 7.86 15.41
N GLN A 37 -12.88 7.85 15.19
CA GLN A 37 -12.22 6.79 14.44
C GLN A 37 -12.02 5.59 15.37
N CYS A 38 -12.69 4.48 15.03
CA CYS A 38 -12.35 3.16 15.55
C CYS A 38 -11.70 2.41 14.38
N ASP A 39 -10.40 2.16 14.47
CA ASP A 39 -9.68 1.37 13.46
C ASP A 39 -10.21 -0.06 13.47
N LEU A 40 -10.94 -0.41 12.40
CA LEU A 40 -11.46 -1.75 12.22
C LEU A 40 -10.51 -2.56 11.33
N ILE A 41 -10.12 -3.72 11.81
CA ILE A 41 -9.37 -4.70 11.02
C ILE A 41 -10.37 -5.58 10.27
N LEU A 42 -10.12 -5.83 8.98
CA LEU A 42 -10.90 -6.77 8.18
C LEU A 42 -10.29 -8.19 8.30
N PRO A 43 -10.90 -9.11 9.08
CA PRO A 43 -10.31 -10.41 9.37
C PRO A 43 -10.36 -11.40 8.20
N ILE A 44 -10.98 -11.01 7.08
CA ILE A 44 -11.02 -11.78 5.83
C ILE A 44 -10.00 -11.26 4.80
N GLY A 45 -9.22 -10.23 5.17
CA GLY A 45 -8.36 -9.50 4.26
C GLY A 45 -9.13 -8.56 3.32
N LEU A 46 -8.47 -7.45 2.95
CA LEU A 46 -9.04 -6.46 2.03
C LEU A 46 -9.28 -7.06 0.62
N GLY A 47 -8.45 -8.02 0.20
CA GLY A 47 -8.59 -8.71 -1.08
C GLY A 47 -9.94 -9.41 -1.24
N SER A 48 -10.35 -10.21 -0.26
CA SER A 48 -11.64 -10.91 -0.31
C SER A 48 -12.82 -9.95 -0.26
N PHE A 49 -12.68 -8.79 0.39
CA PHE A 49 -13.70 -7.74 0.34
C PHE A 49 -13.86 -7.16 -1.07
N ILE A 50 -12.76 -6.85 -1.76
CA ILE A 50 -12.80 -6.39 -3.15
C ILE A 50 -13.40 -7.46 -4.06
N GLU A 51 -12.99 -8.73 -3.92
CA GLU A 51 -13.56 -9.84 -4.69
C GLU A 51 -15.08 -9.94 -4.52
N GLN A 52 -15.60 -9.78 -3.30
CA GLN A 52 -17.03 -9.79 -3.04
C GLN A 52 -17.76 -8.64 -3.75
N ILE A 53 -17.17 -7.44 -3.80
CA ILE A 53 -17.74 -6.30 -4.55
C ILE A 53 -17.82 -6.65 -6.03
N VAL A 54 -16.73 -7.18 -6.60
CA VAL A 54 -16.66 -7.55 -8.02
C VAL A 54 -17.71 -8.60 -8.36
N GLN A 55 -17.80 -9.66 -7.55
CA GLN A 55 -18.74 -10.76 -7.77
C GLN A 55 -20.20 -10.34 -7.62
N ARG A 56 -20.54 -9.59 -6.55
CA ARG A 56 -21.93 -9.16 -6.28
C ARG A 56 -22.47 -8.19 -7.33
N ASN A 57 -21.60 -7.38 -7.94
CA ASN A 57 -22.01 -6.39 -8.95
C ASN A 57 -21.74 -6.86 -10.38
N HIS A 58 -21.30 -8.10 -10.58
CA HIS A 58 -20.95 -8.66 -11.90
C HIS A 58 -20.02 -7.75 -12.71
N LEU A 59 -19.04 -7.12 -12.05
CA LEU A 59 -18.13 -6.19 -12.70
C LEU A 59 -17.23 -6.95 -13.68
N LEU A 60 -17.21 -6.50 -14.93
CA LEU A 60 -16.31 -7.04 -15.96
C LEU A 60 -14.90 -6.51 -15.73
N ILE A 61 -14.05 -7.34 -15.14
CA ILE A 61 -12.64 -7.01 -14.89
C ILE A 61 -11.75 -7.77 -15.86
N GLN A 62 -10.85 -7.03 -16.50
CA GLN A 62 -9.82 -7.57 -17.37
C GLN A 62 -8.47 -7.40 -16.70
N LEU A 63 -8.02 -8.44 -16.00
CA LEU A 63 -6.68 -8.49 -15.41
C LEU A 63 -5.61 -8.57 -16.50
N ASN A 64 -4.34 -8.36 -16.11
CA ASN A 64 -3.18 -8.43 -17.00
C ASN A 64 -3.30 -7.54 -18.25
N THR A 65 -3.98 -6.40 -18.10
CA THR A 65 -4.27 -5.47 -19.19
C THR A 65 -3.65 -4.13 -18.85
N ILE A 66 -2.43 -3.89 -19.36
CA ILE A 66 -1.70 -2.64 -19.11
C ILE A 66 -2.17 -1.60 -20.13
N VAL A 67 -2.84 -0.55 -19.66
CA VAL A 67 -3.22 0.60 -20.49
C VAL A 67 -1.97 1.41 -20.80
N THR A 68 -1.70 1.64 -22.07
CA THR A 68 -0.52 2.40 -22.54
C THR A 68 -0.87 3.78 -23.07
N ASN A 69 -2.11 3.98 -23.55
CA ASN A 69 -2.56 5.27 -24.07
C ASN A 69 -4.06 5.45 -23.86
N ILE A 70 -4.47 6.67 -23.50
CA ILE A 70 -5.86 7.12 -23.45
C ILE A 70 -5.94 8.38 -24.33
N ASN A 71 -6.50 8.23 -25.53
CA ASN A 71 -6.68 9.32 -26.48
C ASN A 71 -8.08 9.91 -26.31
N ILE A 72 -8.14 11.15 -25.81
CA ILE A 72 -9.37 11.91 -25.59
C ILE A 72 -9.60 12.77 -26.84
N PRO A 73 -10.68 12.56 -27.60
CA PRO A 73 -10.91 13.30 -28.83
C PRO A 73 -11.26 14.77 -28.57
N THR A 74 -11.03 15.62 -29.57
CA THR A 74 -11.37 17.05 -29.52
C THR A 74 -12.86 17.29 -29.73
N ASP A 75 -13.52 16.48 -30.57
CA ASP A 75 -14.98 16.49 -30.68
C ASP A 75 -15.59 15.69 -29.52
N LYS A 76 -16.58 16.29 -28.85
CA LYS A 76 -17.30 15.67 -27.73
C LYS A 76 -18.20 14.51 -28.16
N ASN A 77 -18.49 14.38 -29.45
CA ASN A 77 -19.30 13.29 -29.99
C ASN A 77 -18.47 12.05 -30.31
N ASP A 78 -17.15 12.18 -30.46
CA ASP A 78 -16.26 11.07 -30.73
C ASP A 78 -15.97 10.28 -29.44
N PRO A 79 -15.80 8.94 -29.53
CA PRO A 79 -15.47 8.12 -28.37
C PRO A 79 -14.01 8.29 -27.95
N ILE A 80 -13.74 8.13 -26.66
CA ILE A 80 -12.38 8.01 -26.11
C ILE A 80 -11.80 6.66 -26.55
N HIS A 81 -10.58 6.70 -27.06
CA HIS A 81 -9.83 5.50 -27.47
C HIS A 81 -8.82 5.11 -26.40
N ILE A 82 -8.91 3.89 -25.89
CA ILE A 82 -7.97 3.33 -24.93
C ILE A 82 -7.19 2.22 -25.62
N SER A 83 -5.87 2.29 -25.54
CA SER A 83 -4.96 1.29 -26.09
C SER A 83 -4.18 0.60 -24.98
N THR A 84 -3.92 -0.69 -25.16
CA THR A 84 -3.18 -1.51 -24.20
C THR A 84 -1.89 -2.04 -24.79
N GLN A 85 -1.00 -2.54 -23.93
CA GLN A 85 0.32 -3.05 -24.31
C GLN A 85 0.25 -4.25 -25.27
N ASP A 86 -0.81 -5.05 -25.18
CA ASP A 86 -1.07 -6.19 -26.05
C ASP A 86 -1.90 -5.83 -27.29
N ASN A 87 -1.92 -4.54 -27.65
CA ASN A 87 -2.60 -3.98 -28.83
C ASN A 87 -4.12 -4.21 -28.85
N ARG A 88 -4.77 -4.37 -27.68
CA ARG A 88 -6.24 -4.28 -27.59
C ARG A 88 -6.66 -2.80 -27.59
N HIS A 89 -7.83 -2.55 -28.16
CA HIS A 89 -8.43 -1.22 -28.23
C HIS A 89 -9.83 -1.23 -27.63
N TYR A 90 -10.13 -0.25 -26.79
CA TYR A 90 -11.44 -0.04 -26.21
C TYR A 90 -11.96 1.34 -26.58
N LEU A 91 -13.27 1.43 -26.81
CA LEU A 91 -13.98 2.67 -27.05
C LEU A 91 -14.92 2.93 -25.89
N SER A 92 -14.90 4.15 -25.36
CA SER A 92 -15.82 4.54 -24.30
C SER A 92 -16.20 6.01 -24.42
N LYS A 93 -17.37 6.36 -23.89
CA LYS A 93 -17.79 7.76 -23.75
C LYS A 93 -17.10 8.46 -22.57
N TYR A 94 -16.77 7.70 -21.53
CA TYR A 94 -16.17 8.20 -20.29
C TYR A 94 -15.06 7.26 -19.83
N VAL A 95 -14.02 7.84 -19.21
CA VAL A 95 -12.96 7.07 -18.56
C VAL A 95 -12.82 7.59 -17.14
N LEU A 96 -12.96 6.68 -16.18
CA LEU A 96 -12.63 6.94 -14.78
C LEU A 96 -11.22 6.42 -14.54
N ILE A 97 -10.30 7.33 -14.21
CA ILE A 97 -8.90 6.99 -13.93
C ILE A 97 -8.73 6.89 -12.41
N THR A 98 -8.52 5.68 -11.92
CA THR A 98 -8.21 5.41 -10.51
C THR A 98 -6.79 4.85 -10.42
N ILE A 99 -5.78 5.70 -10.71
CA ILE A 99 -4.39 5.33 -10.47
C ILE A 99 -4.15 5.50 -8.97
N SER A 100 -3.92 4.39 -8.28
CA SER A 100 -3.60 4.39 -6.86
C SER A 100 -2.16 4.84 -6.61
N PHE A 101 -1.96 5.70 -5.62
CA PHE A 101 -0.75 5.67 -4.80
C PHE A 101 -1.00 4.61 -3.71
N GLY A 102 -0.15 3.58 -3.64
CA GLY A 102 -0.46 2.33 -2.92
C GLY A 102 -0.28 2.42 -1.40
N PHE A 103 -1.07 1.63 -0.65
CA PHE A 103 -0.88 1.35 0.79
C PHE A 103 -1.33 -0.09 1.15
N PHE A 104 -0.78 -0.64 2.25
CA PHE A 104 -0.86 -2.05 2.67
C PHE A 104 -1.56 -2.26 4.04
N HIS A 105 -2.05 -3.49 4.33
CA HIS A 105 -2.69 -3.83 5.62
C HIS A 105 -2.61 -5.33 6.02
N CYS A 106 -2.81 -5.64 7.32
CA CYS A 106 -2.35 -6.85 8.05
C CYS A 106 -3.44 -7.90 8.44
N HIS A 107 -3.03 -9.14 8.78
CA HIS A 107 -3.88 -10.29 9.16
C HIS A 107 -3.45 -10.96 10.49
N PRO A 108 -4.25 -10.89 11.59
CA PRO A 108 -3.81 -11.30 12.93
C PRO A 108 -3.98 -12.80 13.29
N HIS A 109 -4.62 -13.62 12.45
CA HIS A 109 -4.98 -15.00 12.82
C HIS A 109 -3.93 -16.08 12.52
N ASP A 110 -2.86 -15.74 11.78
CA ASP A 110 -2.00 -16.75 11.14
C ASP A 110 -0.61 -16.91 11.80
N HIS A 111 -0.45 -16.49 13.05
CA HIS A 111 0.87 -16.36 13.70
C HIS A 111 1.86 -15.54 12.86
N MET A 112 1.32 -14.56 12.13
CA MET A 112 2.07 -13.66 11.27
C MET A 112 2.53 -12.45 12.07
N LEU A 113 3.80 -12.08 11.91
CA LEU A 113 4.34 -10.81 12.38
C LEU A 113 4.49 -9.90 11.18
N THR A 114 3.81 -8.75 11.21
CA THR A 114 3.97 -7.69 10.21
C THR A 114 4.80 -6.57 10.81
N LEU A 115 5.80 -6.12 10.06
CA LEU A 115 6.69 -5.04 10.43
C LEU A 115 6.56 -3.97 9.37
N PHE A 116 6.34 -2.73 9.83
CA PHE A 116 6.31 -1.57 8.95
C PHE A 116 7.67 -0.89 9.00
N VAL A 117 8.25 -0.67 7.82
CA VAL A 117 9.46 0.11 7.65
C VAL A 117 9.07 1.38 6.91
N CYS A 118 9.47 2.52 7.46
CA CYS A 118 9.09 3.83 6.94
C CYS A 118 10.29 4.77 6.95
N GLY A 119 10.13 5.89 6.25
CA GLY A 119 11.18 6.90 6.10
C GLY A 119 12.38 6.39 5.30
N LYS A 120 13.54 7.02 5.47
CA LYS A 120 14.77 6.69 4.72
C LYS A 120 15.20 5.24 4.81
N ILE A 121 14.90 4.57 5.94
CA ILE A 121 15.26 3.17 6.15
C ILE A 121 14.55 2.28 5.12
N SER A 122 13.32 2.59 4.69
CA SER A 122 12.63 1.76 3.69
C SER A 122 13.40 1.74 2.37
N THR A 123 13.85 2.89 1.89
CA THR A 123 14.65 3.01 0.66
C THR A 123 16.01 2.32 0.80
N GLU A 124 16.63 2.34 1.98
CA GLU A 124 17.88 1.62 2.25
C GLU A 124 17.68 0.10 2.26
N LEU A 125 16.54 -0.39 2.78
CA LEU A 125 16.21 -1.81 2.76
C LEU A 125 15.85 -2.30 1.35
N GLU A 126 15.23 -1.48 0.49
CA GLU A 126 14.97 -1.82 -0.91
C GLU A 126 16.24 -2.18 -1.72
N GLN A 127 17.43 -1.81 -1.22
CA GLN A 127 18.71 -2.16 -1.82
C GLN A 127 19.29 -3.49 -1.32
N GLN A 128 18.63 -4.15 -0.37
CA GLN A 128 19.07 -5.40 0.25
C GLN A 128 18.23 -6.57 -0.24
N THR A 129 18.73 -7.80 -0.08
CA THR A 129 17.88 -8.98 -0.38
C THR A 129 16.90 -9.24 0.76
N ASP A 130 15.78 -9.89 0.45
CA ASP A 130 14.79 -10.31 1.45
C ASP A 130 15.44 -11.09 2.60
N GLU A 131 16.39 -11.99 2.31
CA GLU A 131 17.10 -12.76 3.34
C GLU A 131 17.91 -11.89 4.29
N GLU A 132 18.58 -10.85 3.77
CA GLU A 132 19.37 -9.91 4.57
C GLU A 132 18.47 -9.08 5.49
N ILE A 133 17.33 -8.61 4.96
CA ILE A 133 16.31 -7.87 5.71
C ILE A 133 15.75 -8.75 6.83
N ILE A 134 15.35 -9.98 6.51
CA ILE A 134 14.75 -10.92 7.47
C ILE A 134 15.75 -11.35 8.53
N GLU A 135 17.01 -11.61 8.20
CA GLU A 135 18.03 -11.94 9.20
C GLU A 135 18.28 -10.77 10.15
N GLN A 136 18.36 -9.54 9.65
CA GLN A 136 18.50 -8.35 10.50
C GLN A 136 17.31 -8.18 11.46
N ILE A 137 16.09 -8.31 10.94
CA ILE A 137 14.86 -8.30 11.74
C ILE A 137 14.89 -9.39 12.80
N PHE A 138 15.25 -10.62 12.41
CA PHE A 138 15.30 -11.77 13.31
C PHE A 138 16.33 -11.56 14.44
N GLN A 139 17.50 -11.01 14.12
CA GLN A 139 18.51 -10.68 15.13
C GLN A 139 18.03 -9.60 16.11
N CYS A 140 17.29 -8.60 15.63
CA CYS A 140 16.65 -7.60 16.49
C CYS A 140 15.60 -8.24 17.41
N LEU A 141 14.70 -9.06 16.86
CA LEU A 141 13.66 -9.74 17.62
C LEU A 141 14.26 -10.69 18.66
N LYS A 142 15.34 -11.41 18.34
CA LYS A 142 16.01 -12.34 19.26
C LYS A 142 16.60 -11.65 20.48
N ARG A 143 16.93 -10.36 20.40
CA ARG A 143 17.37 -9.56 21.57
C ARG A 143 16.24 -9.31 22.56
N ILE A 144 15.00 -9.25 22.09
CA ILE A 144 13.79 -9.02 22.90
C ILE A 144 13.20 -10.37 23.34
N TYR A 145 13.13 -11.31 22.41
CA TYR A 145 12.55 -12.64 22.55
C TYR A 145 13.62 -13.69 22.28
N SER A 146 14.40 -14.04 23.31
CA SER A 146 15.57 -14.93 23.17
C SER A 146 15.27 -16.31 22.58
N GLN A 147 14.03 -16.77 22.68
CA GLN A 147 13.55 -18.07 22.19
C GLN A 147 12.65 -17.98 20.95
N ILE A 148 12.63 -16.84 20.24
CA ILE A 148 11.79 -16.70 19.03
C ILE A 148 12.21 -17.70 17.95
N PRO A 149 11.28 -18.49 17.38
CA PRO A 149 11.60 -19.42 16.30
C PRO A 149 11.91 -18.66 15.01
N LYS A 150 12.76 -19.24 14.14
CA LYS A 150 13.01 -18.67 12.81
C LYS A 150 11.71 -18.63 12.01
N PRO A 151 11.46 -17.56 11.22
CA PRO A 151 10.31 -17.52 10.33
C PRO A 151 10.42 -18.64 9.29
N THR A 152 9.31 -19.34 9.05
CA THR A 152 9.24 -20.40 8.04
C THR A 152 8.86 -19.88 6.66
N LYS A 153 8.24 -18.69 6.60
CA LYS A 153 7.84 -17.98 5.38
C LYS A 153 7.94 -16.48 5.65
N TRP A 154 8.25 -15.71 4.63
CA TRP A 154 8.25 -14.25 4.67
C TRP A 154 7.81 -13.70 3.32
N LEU A 155 7.38 -12.45 3.35
CA LEU A 155 7.08 -11.62 2.19
C LEU A 155 7.60 -10.22 2.52
N VAL A 156 8.48 -9.69 1.68
CA VAL A 156 8.93 -8.30 1.73
C VAL A 156 8.25 -7.58 0.57
N THR A 157 7.71 -6.39 0.84
CA THR A 157 6.95 -5.57 -0.11
C THR A 157 7.50 -4.17 -0.14
#